data_AF-A0AAV3RKS3-F1
#
_entry.id   AF-A0AAV3RKS3-F1
#
_cell.length_a   1.000
_cell.length_b   1.000
_cell.length_c   1.000
_cell.angle_alpha   90.00
_cell.angle_beta   90.00
_cell.angle_gamma   90.00
#
_symmetry.space_group_name_H-M   'P 1'
#
loop_
_entity.id
_entity.type
_entity.pdbx_description
1 polymer ?
#
loop_
_entity_poly.entity_id
_entity_poly.type
_entity_poly.pdbx_seq_one_letter_code
_entity_poly.pdbx_strand_id
1 'polypeptide(L)'
;MEEDESIASYNNKLKDIANESFALGEAMSNEKLVIKVLRMFPKKFSHMVTTIEEAQDLTTMSVDELIGNLTTFEMSLDNGESNKKNGIAMKSSPEDVNDEYLVEAMNLLAKNECPNYIKK
;
A
#
# COMPACT_ATOMS: atom_id res chain seq x y z
N MET A 1 -8.22 10.38 -4.23
CA MET A 1 -7.99 10.52 -2.79
C MET A 1 -7.53 11.94 -2.54
N GLU A 2 -8.05 12.59 -1.51
CA GLU A 2 -7.65 13.96 -1.14
C GLU A 2 -6.29 13.95 -0.41
N GLU A 3 -5.64 15.11 -0.31
CA GLU A 3 -4.30 15.20 0.32
C GLU A 3 -4.29 14.82 1.80
N ASP A 4 -5.34 15.11 2.57
CA ASP A 4 -5.42 14.81 4.01
C ASP A 4 -6.37 13.65 4.33
N GLU A 5 -6.86 12.95 3.30
CA GLU A 5 -7.71 11.78 3.47
C GLU A 5 -6.86 10.57 3.88
N SER A 6 -7.35 9.75 4.81
CA SER A 6 -6.70 8.48 5.16
C SER A 6 -7.06 7.36 4.18
N ILE A 7 -6.21 6.34 4.07
CA ILE A 7 -6.47 5.16 3.22
C ILE A 7 -7.81 4.50 3.59
N ALA A 8 -8.11 4.41 4.89
CA ALA A 8 -9.37 3.84 5.38
C ALA A 8 -10.60 4.65 4.92
N SER A 9 -10.53 5.98 4.99
CA SER A 9 -11.63 6.86 4.54
C SER A 9 -11.82 6.75 3.03
N TYR A 10 -10.72 6.76 2.28
CA TYR A 10 -10.72 6.58 0.84
C TYR A 10 -11.31 5.22 0.42
N ASN A 11 -10.94 4.13 1.11
CA ASN A 11 -11.47 2.79 0.84
C ASN A 11 -13.00 2.70 1.01
N ASN A 12 -13.55 3.37 2.02
CA ASN A 12 -15.00 3.41 2.21
C ASN A 12 -15.70 4.09 1.01
N LYS A 13 -15.19 5.25 0.57
CA LYS A 13 -15.73 5.93 -0.62
C LYS A 13 -15.60 5.08 -1.88
N LEU A 14 -14.49 4.36 -2.03
CA LEU A 14 -14.27 3.43 -3.14
C LEU A 14 -15.33 2.33 -3.16
N LYS A 15 -15.67 1.75 -1.99
CA LYS A 15 -16.71 0.72 -1.86
C LYS A 15 -18.10 1.27 -2.19
N ASP A 16 -18.42 2.48 -1.74
CA ASP A 16 -19.70 3.13 -2.05
C ASP A 16 -19.85 3.30 -3.57
N ILE A 17 -18.81 3.83 -4.23
CA ILE A 17 -18.80 4.01 -5.70
C ILE A 17 -18.87 2.66 -6.43
N ALA A 18 -18.15 1.64 -5.95
CA ALA A 18 -18.19 0.30 -6.55
C ALA A 18 -19.58 -0.34 -6.44
N ASN A 19 -20.25 -0.16 -5.30
CA ASN A 19 -21.62 -0.63 -5.08
C ASN A 19 -22.62 0.09 -5.99
N GLU A 20 -22.50 1.41 -6.14
CA GLU A 20 -23.32 2.20 -7.07
C GLU A 20 -23.10 1.76 -8.53
N SER A 21 -21.83 1.59 -8.95
CA SER A 21 -21.48 1.11 -10.28
C SER A 21 -22.06 -0.28 -10.56
N PHE A 22 -22.02 -1.17 -9.55
CA PHE A 22 -22.60 -2.50 -9.65
C PHE A 22 -24.13 -2.44 -9.80
N ALA A 23 -24.81 -1.57 -9.06
CA ALA A 23 -26.25 -1.37 -9.17
C ALA A 23 -26.68 -0.83 -10.55
N LEU A 24 -25.79 -0.10 -11.23
CA LEU A 24 -25.98 0.41 -12.60
C LEU A 24 -25.62 -0.63 -13.68
N GLY A 25 -25.16 -1.82 -13.30
CA GLY A 25 -24.76 -2.89 -14.23
C GLY A 25 -23.37 -2.72 -14.83
N GLU A 26 -22.60 -1.74 -14.37
CA GLU A 26 -21.24 -1.48 -14.85
C GLU A 26 -20.23 -2.17 -13.92
N ALA A 27 -20.13 -3.50 -14.05
CA ALA A 27 -19.19 -4.29 -13.28
C ALA A 27 -17.76 -4.10 -13.82
N MET A 28 -16.85 -3.64 -12.96
CA MET A 28 -15.42 -3.50 -13.27
C MET A 28 -14.65 -4.77 -12.85
N SER A 29 -13.66 -5.17 -13.65
CA SER A 29 -12.74 -6.23 -13.22
C SER A 29 -11.79 -5.74 -12.12
N ASN A 30 -11.34 -6.65 -11.25
CA ASN A 30 -10.40 -6.32 -10.17
C ASN A 30 -9.13 -5.64 -10.67
N GLU A 31 -8.51 -6.14 -11.74
CA GLU A 31 -7.34 -5.50 -12.39
C GLU A 31 -7.62 -4.03 -12.72
N LYS A 32 -8.76 -3.73 -13.35
CA LYS A 32 -9.12 -2.36 -13.72
C LYS A 32 -9.31 -1.48 -12.49
N LEU A 33 -9.84 -2.04 -11.41
CA LEU A 33 -10.01 -1.34 -10.14
C LEU A 33 -8.66 -1.06 -9.48
N VAL A 34 -7.76 -2.04 -9.40
CA VAL A 34 -6.39 -1.90 -8.86
C VAL A 34 -5.64 -0.78 -9.58
N ILE A 35 -5.62 -0.80 -10.91
CA ILE A 35 -4.95 0.23 -11.72
C ILE A 35 -5.59 1.60 -11.51
N LYS A 36 -6.94 1.69 -11.46
CA LYS A 36 -7.63 2.95 -11.20
C LYS A 36 -7.26 3.50 -9.82
N VAL A 37 -7.28 2.66 -8.79
CA VAL A 37 -6.94 3.01 -7.40
C VAL A 37 -5.52 3.56 -7.32
N LEU A 38 -4.53 2.89 -7.91
CA LEU A 38 -3.14 3.37 -7.94
C LEU A 38 -3.00 4.73 -8.64
N ARG A 39 -3.72 4.95 -9.76
CA ARG A 39 -3.68 6.22 -10.51
C ARG A 39 -4.31 7.42 -9.80
N MET A 40 -5.22 7.18 -8.86
CA MET A 40 -5.96 8.24 -8.15
C MET A 40 -5.33 8.62 -6.80
N PHE A 41 -4.13 8.09 -6.52
CA PHE A 41 -3.32 8.49 -5.38
C PHE A 41 -2.65 9.86 -5.60
N PRO A 42 -2.60 10.73 -4.56
CA PRO A 42 -1.84 11.96 -4.59
C PRO A 42 -0.35 11.71 -4.79
N LYS A 43 0.38 12.72 -5.28
CA LYS A 43 1.83 12.64 -5.53
C LYS A 43 2.64 12.24 -4.31
N LYS A 44 2.20 12.54 -3.09
CA LYS A 44 2.90 12.12 -1.86
C LYS A 44 3.02 10.60 -1.72
N PHE A 45 2.15 9.84 -2.39
CA PHE A 45 2.19 8.38 -2.43
C PHE A 45 2.95 7.82 -3.65
N SER A 46 3.59 8.65 -4.48
CA SER A 46 4.22 8.19 -5.73
C SER A 46 5.26 7.09 -5.49
N HIS A 47 6.08 7.22 -4.45
CA HIS A 47 7.10 6.24 -4.11
C HIS A 47 6.49 4.88 -3.75
N MET A 48 5.40 4.85 -2.98
CA MET A 48 4.66 3.62 -2.67
C MET A 48 4.04 2.98 -3.91
N VAL A 49 3.44 3.80 -4.78
CA VAL A 49 2.86 3.30 -6.04
C VAL A 49 3.95 2.62 -6.87
N THR A 50 5.12 3.25 -7.03
CA THR A 50 6.26 2.65 -7.75
C THR A 50 6.73 1.36 -7.10
N THR A 51 6.87 1.31 -5.77
CA THR A 51 7.27 0.07 -5.08
C THR A 51 6.29 -1.07 -5.32
N ILE A 52 4.97 -0.80 -5.28
CA ILE A 52 3.95 -1.81 -5.54
C ILE A 52 3.99 -2.28 -7.00
N GLU A 53 4.16 -1.36 -7.95
CA GLU A 53 4.28 -1.64 -9.39
C GLU A 53 5.51 -2.50 -9.72
N GLU A 54 6.62 -2.32 -8.99
CA GLU A 54 7.85 -3.09 -9.19
C GLU A 54 7.85 -4.44 -8.46
N ALA A 55 7.22 -4.52 -7.28
CA ALA A 55 7.26 -5.71 -6.43
C ALA A 55 6.18 -6.75 -6.75
N GLN A 56 5.03 -6.34 -7.31
CA GLN A 56 3.86 -7.21 -7.47
C GLN A 56 3.19 -7.06 -8.84
N ASP A 57 2.55 -8.13 -9.31
CA ASP A 57 1.78 -8.13 -10.55
C ASP A 57 0.35 -7.60 -10.31
N LEU A 58 0.09 -6.39 -10.82
CA LEU A 58 -1.21 -5.71 -10.69
C LEU A 58 -2.39 -6.45 -11.34
N THR A 59 -2.13 -7.37 -12.27
CA THR A 59 -3.19 -8.13 -12.95
C THR A 59 -3.77 -9.24 -12.07
N THR A 60 -2.98 -9.72 -11.09
CA THR A 60 -3.36 -10.80 -10.18
C THR A 60 -3.71 -10.30 -8.78
N MET A 61 -3.27 -9.08 -8.44
CA MET A 61 -3.55 -8.43 -7.16
C MET A 61 -5.05 -8.18 -6.94
N SER A 62 -5.51 -8.43 -5.71
CA SER A 62 -6.86 -8.07 -5.29
C SER A 62 -6.92 -6.64 -4.74
N VAL A 63 -8.09 -6.00 -4.82
CA VAL A 63 -8.28 -4.65 -4.27
C VAL A 63 -8.06 -4.66 -2.74
N ASP A 64 -8.53 -5.69 -2.04
CA ASP A 64 -8.34 -5.79 -0.58
C ASP A 64 -6.86 -5.93 -0.19
N GLU A 65 -6.08 -6.68 -0.97
CA GLU A 65 -4.63 -6.80 -0.78
C GLU A 65 -3.94 -5.45 -1.01
N LEU A 66 -4.27 -4.76 -2.10
CA LEU A 66 -3.75 -3.42 -2.38
C LEU A 66 -4.02 -2.46 -1.21
N ILE A 67 -5.25 -2.42 -0.72
CA ILE A 67 -5.64 -1.58 0.40
C ILE A 67 -4.89 -1.98 1.69
N GLY A 68 -4.69 -3.28 1.93
CA GLY A 68 -3.90 -3.77 3.06
C GLY A 68 -2.45 -3.29 3.02
N ASN A 69 -1.81 -3.38 1.86
CA ASN A 69 -0.45 -2.91 1.64
C ASN A 69 -0.35 -1.40 1.90
N LEU A 70 -1.25 -0.62 1.30
CA LEU A 70 -1.31 0.83 1.48
C LEU A 70 -1.56 1.25 2.92
N THR A 71 -2.43 0.53 3.64
CA THR A 71 -2.71 0.80 5.06
C THR A 71 -1.46 0.56 5.92
N THR A 72 -0.71 -0.50 5.62
CA THR A 72 0.54 -0.82 6.32
C THR A 72 1.60 0.26 6.10
N PHE A 73 1.70 0.79 4.88
CA PHE A 73 2.59 1.91 4.59
C PHE A 73 2.15 3.21 5.29
N GLU A 74 0.85 3.54 5.28
CA GLU A 74 0.31 4.72 5.99
C GLU A 74 0.66 4.67 7.49
N MET A 75 0.49 3.51 8.13
CA MET A 75 0.88 3.30 9.54
C MET A 75 2.39 3.44 9.77
N SER A 76 3.21 2.99 8.81
CA SER A 76 4.68 3.09 8.91
C SER A 76 5.15 4.54 8.80
N LEU A 77 4.47 5.37 8.00
CA LEU A 77 4.74 6.80 7.87
C LEU A 77 4.36 7.59 9.14
N ASP A 78 3.20 7.32 9.73
CA ASP A 78 2.72 7.97 10.96
C ASP A 78 3.58 7.60 12.20
N ASN A 79 4.14 6.38 12.22
CA ASN A 79 5.13 5.97 13.22
C ASN A 79 6.48 6.69 13.09
N GLY A 80 6.77 7.27 11.93
CA GLY A 80 7.94 8.15 11.71
C GLY A 80 7.75 9.56 12.29
N GLU A 81 6.51 10.04 12.39
CA GLU A 81 6.20 11.39 12.92
C GLU A 81 5.97 11.41 14.44
N SER A 82 5.67 10.26 15.06
CA SER A 82 5.38 10.16 16.49
C SER A 82 6.60 9.96 17.41
N ASN A 83 7.82 9.76 16.87
CA ASN A 83 9.07 9.75 17.65
C ASN A 83 9.70 11.15 17.82
N LYS A 84 8.89 12.17 18.07
CA LYS A 84 9.37 13.49 18.53
C LYS A 84 8.66 13.94 19.80
N LYS A 85 8.55 13.06 20.79
CA LYS A 85 8.20 13.41 22.17
C LYS A 85 8.64 12.32 23.13
N ASN A 86 9.95 12.27 23.38
CA ASN A 86 10.60 12.28 24.70
C ASN A 86 12.08 11.89 24.51
N GLY A 87 12.99 12.63 25.16
CA GLY A 87 14.45 12.61 24.95
C GLY A 87 15.06 11.22 24.79
N ILE A 88 15.99 11.03 23.85
CA ILE A 88 17.43 11.28 24.04
C ILE A 88 18.03 11.84 22.73
N ALA A 89 18.96 12.78 22.86
CA ALA A 89 19.61 13.46 21.75
C ALA A 89 20.44 12.50 20.87
N MET A 90 20.17 12.48 19.56
CA MET A 90 21.12 12.03 18.55
C MET A 90 20.98 12.94 17.33
N LYS A 91 22.07 13.63 16.98
CA LYS A 91 22.14 14.54 15.83
C LYS A 91 22.67 13.77 14.63
N SER A 92 21.90 13.71 13.55
CA SER A 92 22.41 13.56 12.18
C SER A 92 21.51 14.35 11.22
N SER A 93 22.13 14.85 10.16
CA SER A 93 21.60 15.75 9.12
C SER A 93 20.40 15.17 8.36
N PRO A 94 19.68 15.97 7.54
CA PRO A 94 18.50 15.52 6.82
C PRO A 94 18.92 14.68 5.61
N GLU A 95 17.97 13.89 5.11
CA GLU A 95 18.07 12.98 3.96
C GLU A 95 18.64 11.62 4.34
N ASP A 96 17.76 10.66 4.61
CA ASP A 96 17.93 9.24 4.26
C ASP A 96 16.58 8.53 4.50
N VAL A 97 15.88 8.25 3.40
CA VAL A 97 14.86 7.19 3.38
C VAL A 97 15.61 5.90 3.66
N ASN A 98 15.46 5.36 4.86
CA ASN A 98 16.23 4.19 5.29
C ASN A 98 15.80 2.95 4.47
N ASP A 99 16.60 2.62 3.45
CA ASP A 99 16.53 1.39 2.66
C ASP A 99 16.55 0.12 3.53
N GLU A 100 17.00 0.23 4.78
CA GLU A 100 17.14 -0.86 5.74
C GLU A 100 15.79 -1.46 6.17
N TYR A 101 14.72 -0.66 6.25
CA TYR A 101 13.36 -1.17 6.57
C TYR A 101 12.70 -1.88 5.38
N LEU A 102 13.06 -1.48 4.16
CA LEU A 102 12.54 -2.08 2.93
C LEU A 102 13.13 -3.47 2.71
N VAL A 103 14.42 -3.67 3.02
CA VAL A 103 15.08 -4.99 2.94
C VAL A 103 14.43 -5.99 3.90
N GLU A 104 14.00 -5.55 5.08
CA GLU A 104 13.33 -6.42 6.04
C GLU A 104 11.90 -6.77 5.60
N ALA A 105 11.14 -5.82 5.05
CA ALA A 105 9.81 -6.05 4.47
C ALA A 105 9.86 -6.99 3.25
N MET A 106 10.84 -6.81 2.35
CA MET A 106 11.08 -7.69 1.20
C MET A 106 11.46 -9.11 1.64
N ASN A 107 12.28 -9.24 2.70
CA ASN A 107 12.65 -10.54 3.27
C ASN A 107 11.50 -11.27 3.96
N LEU A 108 10.50 -10.55 4.48
CA LEU A 108 9.30 -11.16 5.07
C LEU A 108 8.34 -11.68 3.99
N LEU A 109 8.23 -10.98 2.86
CA LEU A 109 7.41 -11.41 1.72
C LEU A 109 7.99 -12.65 1.01
N ALA A 110 9.31 -12.76 0.90
CA ALA A 110 9.98 -13.92 0.31
C ALA A 110 9.88 -15.21 1.15
N LYS A 111 9.57 -15.12 2.45
CA LYS A 111 9.50 -16.29 3.36
C LYS A 111 8.17 -17.05 3.33
N ASN A 112 7.17 -16.55 2.58
CA ASN A 112 5.87 -17.21 2.44
C ASN A 112 5.73 -18.07 1.17
N GLU A 113 6.83 -18.40 0.48
CA GLU A 113 6.80 -19.39 -0.60
C GLU A 113 6.42 -20.79 -0.05
N CYS A 114 5.23 -21.23 -0.43
CA CYS A 114 4.59 -22.50 -0.13
C CYS A 114 5.55 -23.72 -0.16
N PRO A 115 5.51 -24.63 0.84
CA PRO A 115 6.08 -25.96 0.69
C PRO A 115 5.33 -26.73 -0.40
N ASN A 116 5.99 -26.84 -1.55
CA ASN A 116 5.55 -27.60 -2.72
C ASN A 116 5.32 -29.08 -2.34
N TYR A 117 4.06 -29.53 -2.39
CA TYR A 117 3.68 -30.94 -2.31
C TYR A 117 4.02 -31.64 -3.62
N ILE A 118 5.25 -32.14 -3.77
CA ILE A 118 5.52 -33.27 -4.66
C ILE A 118 6.62 -34.14 -4.04
N LYS A 119 6.25 -35.31 -3.51
CA LYS A 119 7.11 -36.49 -3.57
C LYS A 119 6.31 -37.64 -4.18
N LYS A 120 6.83 -38.09 -5.33
CA LYS A 120 6.48 -39.33 -6.02
C LYS A 120 6.61 -40.54 -5.10
#